data_AF-A0A941WEI5-F1
#
_entry.id   AF-A0A941WEI5-F1
#
_cell.length_a   1.000
_cell.length_b   1.000
_cell.length_c   1.000
_cell.angle_alpha   90.00
_cell.angle_beta   90.00
_cell.angle_gamma   90.00
#
_symmetry.space_group_name_H-M   'P 1'
#
loop_
_entity.id
_entity.type
_entity.pdbx_description
1 polymer ?
#
loop_
_entity_poly.entity_id
_entity_poly.type
_entity_poly.pdbx_seq_one_letter_code
_entity_poly.pdbx_strand_id
1 'polypeptide(L)'
;ALIRYSSFCRATKQYEKAVDLLMFRDSLQQIINKADKERESKNFISRLQISDLEHQNKLQETSLANSHRMVVVSTTCAILFFFLICAVGYICYQRKKRLDVIMKQEKEAEQLESSATPEKEKSLTPEEKLYHAAYEKVRLQKLYLNKDIRLKSLAEMLKTNHTYLSSCINTCYGNNYNQWINDFRIDYLLGRIHSGKKLSDLAEEAGFASTDAFYRNFKRKTGLTPNEYLKQHPKKQNPEETVLC
;
A
#
# COMPACT_ATOMS: atom_id res chain seq x y z
N ALA A 1 61.16 -31.66 -65.38
CA ALA A 1 61.41 -31.05 -66.70
C ALA A 1 62.70 -30.21 -66.72
N LEU A 2 62.86 -29.20 -65.85
CA LEU A 2 64.00 -28.26 -65.83
C LEU A 2 65.40 -28.91 -65.67
N ILE A 3 65.54 -29.95 -64.85
CA ILE A 3 66.83 -30.65 -64.65
C ILE A 3 67.36 -31.26 -65.95
N ARG A 4 66.47 -31.80 -66.80
CA ARG A 4 66.82 -32.39 -68.11
C ARG A 4 67.13 -31.33 -69.18
N TYR A 5 66.61 -30.12 -69.04
CA TYR A 5 66.86 -29.01 -69.98
C TYR A 5 68.19 -28.29 -69.66
N SER A 6 68.53 -28.16 -68.37
CA SER A 6 69.82 -27.59 -67.95
C SER A 6 71.03 -28.40 -68.47
N SER A 7 70.90 -29.73 -68.54
CA SER A 7 71.90 -30.63 -69.11
C SER A 7 72.00 -30.51 -70.63
N PHE A 8 70.87 -30.29 -71.32
CA PHE A 8 70.80 -30.03 -72.76
C PHE A 8 71.47 -28.71 -73.17
N CYS A 9 71.23 -27.60 -72.44
CA CYS A 9 71.88 -26.31 -72.70
C CYS A 9 73.39 -26.35 -72.46
N ARG A 10 73.84 -27.13 -71.46
CA ARG A 10 75.27 -27.32 -71.16
C ARG A 10 75.99 -28.11 -72.25
N ALA A 11 75.33 -29.13 -72.82
CA ALA A 11 75.86 -29.92 -73.95
C ALA A 11 75.91 -29.13 -75.27
N THR A 12 74.99 -28.18 -75.48
CA THR A 12 74.89 -27.38 -76.73
C THR A 12 75.55 -26.00 -76.66
N LYS A 13 76.21 -25.65 -75.54
CA LYS A 13 76.82 -24.33 -75.26
C LYS A 13 75.88 -23.12 -75.41
N GLN A 14 74.56 -23.30 -75.30
CA GLN A 14 73.56 -22.23 -75.42
C GLN A 14 73.22 -21.61 -74.05
N TYR A 15 74.17 -20.90 -73.45
CA TYR A 15 74.05 -20.36 -72.09
C TYR A 15 73.10 -19.16 -71.99
N GLU A 16 73.03 -18.29 -73.01
CA GLU A 16 72.15 -17.10 -73.01
C GLU A 16 70.66 -17.48 -72.89
N LYS A 17 70.20 -18.45 -73.70
CA LYS A 17 68.81 -18.94 -73.64
C LYS A 17 68.46 -19.55 -72.29
N ALA A 18 69.42 -20.19 -71.61
CA ALA A 18 69.21 -20.74 -70.28
C ALA A 18 69.04 -19.62 -69.23
N VAL A 19 69.78 -18.51 -69.36
CA VAL A 19 69.63 -17.33 -68.50
C VAL A 19 68.28 -16.66 -68.73
N ASP A 20 67.85 -16.45 -69.98
CA ASP A 20 66.54 -15.86 -70.29
C ASP A 20 65.37 -16.66 -69.70
N LEU A 21 65.45 -17.99 -69.77
CA LEU A 21 64.46 -18.89 -69.17
C LEU A 21 64.44 -18.83 -67.63
N LEU A 22 65.62 -18.68 -67.00
CA LEU A 22 65.70 -18.48 -65.55
C LEU A 22 65.11 -17.12 -65.14
N MET A 23 65.42 -16.06 -65.87
CA MET A 23 64.86 -14.72 -65.67
C MET A 23 63.33 -14.72 -65.85
N PHE A 24 62.83 -15.44 -66.86
CA PHE A 24 61.40 -15.62 -67.08
C PHE A 24 60.72 -16.39 -65.93
N ARG A 25 61.34 -17.48 -65.45
CA ARG A 25 60.86 -18.21 -64.27
C ARG A 25 60.75 -17.31 -63.05
N ASP A 26 61.79 -16.53 -62.76
CA ASP A 26 61.83 -15.66 -61.59
C ASP A 26 60.77 -14.55 -61.68
N SER A 27 60.55 -14.00 -62.87
CA SER A 27 59.45 -13.06 -63.15
C SER A 27 58.06 -13.70 -62.91
N LEU A 28 57.83 -14.92 -63.43
CA LEU A 28 56.58 -15.66 -63.17
C LEU A 28 56.40 -15.95 -61.68
N GLN A 29 57.47 -16.34 -60.98
CA GLN A 29 57.42 -16.59 -59.54
C GLN A 29 57.05 -15.33 -58.76
N GLN A 30 57.58 -14.16 -59.16
CA GLN A 30 57.20 -12.88 -58.54
C GLN A 30 55.73 -12.54 -58.77
N ILE A 31 55.20 -12.78 -59.97
CA ILE A 31 53.79 -12.54 -60.29
C ILE A 31 52.89 -13.46 -59.44
N ILE A 32 53.22 -14.75 -59.35
CA ILE A 32 52.47 -15.73 -58.54
C ILE A 32 52.51 -15.32 -57.07
N ASN A 33 53.70 -15.06 -56.52
CA ASN A 33 53.85 -14.66 -55.11
C ASN A 33 53.08 -13.36 -54.80
N LYS A 34 53.06 -12.40 -55.73
CA LYS A 34 52.30 -11.15 -55.58
C LYS A 34 50.79 -11.41 -55.58
N ALA A 35 50.31 -12.25 -56.50
CA ALA A 35 48.90 -12.62 -56.59
C ALA A 35 48.44 -13.39 -55.34
N ASP A 36 49.27 -14.30 -54.83
CA ASP A 36 48.99 -15.06 -53.60
C ASP A 36 48.92 -14.12 -52.39
N LYS A 37 49.87 -13.19 -52.24
CA LYS A 37 49.85 -12.20 -51.15
C LYS A 37 48.61 -11.29 -51.21
N GLU A 38 48.19 -10.88 -52.41
CA GLU A 38 46.98 -10.08 -52.59
C GLU A 38 45.72 -10.89 -52.23
N ARG A 39 45.67 -12.17 -52.62
CA ARG A 39 44.60 -13.09 -52.27
C ARG A 39 44.51 -13.33 -50.77
N GLU A 40 45.64 -13.54 -50.10
CA GLU A 40 45.71 -13.69 -48.64
C GLU A 40 45.23 -12.43 -47.92
N SER A 41 45.65 -11.25 -48.37
CA SER A 41 45.17 -9.98 -47.82
C SER A 41 43.67 -9.82 -48.00
N LYS A 42 43.12 -10.13 -49.17
CA LYS A 42 41.66 -10.09 -49.42
C LYS A 42 40.92 -11.07 -48.52
N ASN A 43 41.39 -12.31 -48.41
CA ASN A 43 40.81 -13.33 -47.55
C ASN A 43 40.80 -12.90 -46.07
N PHE A 44 41.87 -12.24 -45.61
CA PHE A 44 41.96 -11.73 -44.25
C PHE A 44 40.92 -10.64 -43.97
N ILE A 45 40.79 -9.65 -44.87
CA ILE A 45 39.76 -8.60 -44.75
C ILE A 45 38.36 -9.19 -44.77
N SER A 46 38.08 -10.14 -45.68
CA SER A 46 36.77 -10.81 -45.72
C SER A 46 36.46 -11.54 -44.41
N ARG A 47 37.44 -12.20 -43.77
CA ARG A 47 37.22 -12.87 -42.47
C ARG A 47 36.93 -11.89 -41.34
N LEU A 48 37.64 -10.76 -41.30
CA LEU A 48 37.37 -9.70 -40.31
C LEU A 48 35.94 -9.16 -40.47
N GLN A 49 35.53 -8.85 -41.70
CA GLN A 49 34.17 -8.38 -41.98
C GLN A 49 33.10 -9.40 -41.57
N ILE A 50 33.33 -10.70 -41.85
CA ILE A 50 32.41 -11.77 -41.42
C ILE A 50 32.31 -11.82 -39.90
N SER A 51 33.45 -11.78 -39.19
CA SER A 51 33.48 -11.81 -37.71
C SER A 51 32.77 -10.60 -37.10
N ASP A 52 32.95 -9.41 -37.68
CA ASP A 52 32.28 -8.19 -37.21
C ASP A 52 30.76 -8.27 -37.43
N LEU A 53 30.33 -8.78 -38.59
CA LEU A 53 28.91 -9.00 -38.90
C LEU A 53 28.29 -10.06 -37.98
N GLU A 54 28.98 -11.16 -37.72
CA GLU A 54 28.54 -12.19 -36.77
C GLU A 54 28.38 -11.61 -35.35
N HIS A 55 29.32 -10.78 -34.92
CA HIS A 55 29.24 -10.10 -33.64
C HIS A 55 28.04 -9.14 -33.58
N GLN A 56 27.81 -8.34 -34.63
CA GLN A 56 26.64 -7.46 -34.73
C GLN A 56 25.32 -8.24 -34.71
N ASN A 57 25.21 -9.33 -35.47
CA ASN A 57 24.04 -10.21 -35.47
C ASN A 57 23.79 -10.79 -34.09
N LYS A 58 24.83 -11.24 -33.37
CA LYS A 58 24.69 -11.78 -32.02
C LYS A 58 24.21 -10.74 -31.00
N LEU A 59 24.70 -9.50 -31.10
CA LEU A 59 24.21 -8.39 -30.29
C LEU A 59 22.73 -8.09 -30.59
N GLN A 60 22.33 -8.15 -31.86
CA GLN A 60 20.95 -7.96 -32.28
C GLN A 60 20.03 -9.09 -31.81
N GLU A 61 20.46 -10.35 -31.89
CA GLU A 61 19.72 -11.50 -31.33
C GLU A 61 19.53 -11.35 -29.82
N THR A 62 20.57 -10.91 -29.11
CA THR A 62 20.51 -10.69 -27.67
C THR A 62 19.56 -9.55 -27.30
N SER A 63 19.60 -8.43 -28.03
CA SER A 63 18.70 -7.30 -27.78
C SER A 63 17.24 -7.61 -28.12
N LEU A 64 17.00 -8.35 -29.21
CA LEU A 64 15.68 -8.85 -29.59
C LEU A 64 15.13 -9.83 -28.54
N ALA A 65 15.95 -10.77 -28.07
CA ALA A 65 15.56 -11.72 -27.03
C ALA A 65 15.21 -11.03 -25.71
N ASN A 66 15.98 -10.02 -25.31
CA ASN A 66 15.68 -9.21 -24.12
C ASN A 66 14.38 -8.41 -24.29
N SER A 67 14.14 -7.86 -25.47
CA SER A 67 12.91 -7.13 -25.78
C SER A 67 11.69 -8.05 -25.73
N HIS A 68 11.78 -9.26 -26.29
CA HIS A 68 10.73 -10.27 -26.20
C HIS A 68 10.45 -10.67 -24.74
N ARG A 69 11.50 -10.92 -23.94
CA ARG A 69 11.36 -11.22 -22.50
C ARG A 69 10.64 -10.09 -21.75
N MET A 70 11.00 -8.83 -22.00
CA MET A 70 10.36 -7.67 -21.37
C MET A 70 8.88 -7.56 -21.76
N VAL A 71 8.55 -7.75 -23.04
CA VAL A 71 7.15 -7.75 -23.52
C VAL A 71 6.34 -8.86 -22.87
N VAL A 72 6.87 -10.09 -22.79
CA VAL A 72 6.18 -11.22 -22.15
C VAL A 72 5.94 -10.97 -20.65
N VAL A 73 6.91 -10.41 -19.93
CA VAL A 73 6.72 -10.04 -18.52
C VAL A 73 5.65 -8.95 -18.38
N SER A 74 5.66 -7.94 -19.25
CA SER A 74 4.64 -6.89 -19.20
C SER A 74 3.24 -7.41 -19.49
N THR A 75 3.07 -8.30 -20.48
CA THR A 75 1.75 -8.85 -20.84
C THR A 75 1.22 -9.79 -19.77
N THR A 76 2.07 -10.64 -19.18
CA THR A 76 1.68 -11.52 -18.06
C THR A 76 1.25 -10.71 -16.83
N CYS A 77 1.98 -9.66 -16.47
CA CYS A 77 1.59 -8.75 -15.39
C CYS A 77 0.23 -8.07 -15.66
N ALA A 78 0.00 -7.59 -16.89
CA ALA A 78 -1.28 -6.97 -17.27
C ALA A 78 -2.45 -7.95 -17.18
N ILE A 79 -2.25 -9.20 -17.63
CA ILE A 79 -3.24 -10.27 -17.53
C ILE A 79 -3.56 -10.58 -16.06
N LEU A 80 -2.54 -10.74 -15.20
CA LEU A 80 -2.74 -10.97 -13.77
C LEU A 80 -3.51 -9.82 -13.10
N PHE A 81 -3.17 -8.58 -13.44
CA PHE A 81 -3.86 -7.41 -12.93
C PHE A 81 -5.34 -7.37 -13.36
N PHE A 82 -5.63 -7.70 -14.62
CA PHE A 82 -7.00 -7.83 -15.11
C PHE A 82 -7.79 -8.89 -14.34
N PHE A 83 -7.21 -10.07 -14.12
CA PHE A 83 -7.84 -11.12 -13.32
C PHE A 83 -8.07 -10.70 -11.87
N LEU A 84 -7.16 -9.95 -11.25
CA LEU A 84 -7.35 -9.40 -9.92
C LEU A 84 -8.52 -8.40 -9.87
N ILE A 85 -8.62 -7.50 -10.85
CA ILE A 85 -9.75 -6.56 -10.95
C ILE A 85 -11.06 -7.34 -11.11
N CYS A 86 -11.10 -8.32 -12.02
CA CYS A 86 -12.28 -9.15 -12.21
C CYS A 86 -12.65 -9.93 -10.94
N ALA A 87 -11.68 -10.48 -10.22
CA ALA A 87 -11.92 -11.20 -8.96
C ALA A 87 -12.45 -10.28 -7.87
N VAL A 88 -11.87 -9.10 -7.69
CA VAL A 88 -12.36 -8.09 -6.73
C VAL A 88 -13.76 -7.62 -7.13
N GLY A 89 -13.99 -7.34 -8.40
CA GLY A 89 -15.30 -6.98 -8.94
C GLY A 89 -16.35 -8.08 -8.70
N TYR A 90 -15.97 -9.35 -8.92
CA TYR A 90 -16.82 -10.51 -8.65
C TYR A 90 -17.14 -10.66 -7.17
N ILE A 91 -16.15 -10.50 -6.28
CA ILE A 91 -16.36 -10.52 -4.82
C ILE A 91 -17.29 -9.37 -4.40
N CYS A 92 -17.07 -8.15 -4.89
CA CYS A 92 -17.92 -7.00 -4.61
C CYS A 92 -19.36 -7.21 -5.12
N TYR A 93 -19.52 -7.75 -6.33
CA TYR A 93 -20.82 -8.12 -6.89
C TYR A 93 -21.52 -9.17 -6.02
N GLN A 94 -20.79 -10.21 -5.61
CA GLN A 94 -21.32 -11.27 -4.76
C GLN A 94 -21.70 -10.75 -3.37
N ARG A 95 -20.89 -9.86 -2.78
CA ARG A 95 -21.19 -9.20 -1.50
C ARG A 95 -22.43 -8.32 -1.61
N LYS A 96 -22.58 -7.54 -2.69
CA LYS A 96 -23.79 -6.74 -2.94
C LYS A 96 -25.03 -7.62 -3.06
N LYS A 97 -24.96 -8.71 -3.84
CA LYS A 97 -26.07 -9.66 -3.98
C LYS A 97 -26.45 -10.32 -2.65
N ARG A 98 -25.46 -10.69 -1.82
CA ARG A 98 -25.72 -11.23 -0.47
C ARG A 98 -26.38 -10.19 0.43
N LEU A 99 -25.91 -8.94 0.37
CA LEU A 99 -26.50 -7.84 1.12
C LEU A 99 -27.95 -7.59 0.68
N ASP A 100 -28.24 -7.57 -0.63
CA ASP A 100 -29.59 -7.39 -1.16
C ASP A 100 -30.54 -8.52 -0.73
N VAL A 101 -30.05 -9.77 -0.64
CA VAL A 101 -30.83 -10.91 -0.12
C VAL A 101 -31.07 -10.79 1.38
N ILE A 102 -30.06 -10.40 2.17
CA ILE A 102 -30.22 -10.18 3.62
C ILE A 102 -31.20 -9.03 3.86
N MET A 103 -31.09 -7.93 3.12
CA MET A 103 -32.04 -6.81 3.19
C MET A 103 -33.45 -7.21 2.78
N LYS A 104 -33.60 -8.15 1.84
CA LYS A 104 -34.91 -8.68 1.46
C LYS A 104 -35.48 -9.61 2.55
N GLN A 105 -34.65 -10.43 3.18
CA GLN A 105 -35.04 -11.27 4.31
C GLN A 105 -35.39 -10.45 5.56
N GLU A 106 -34.66 -9.38 5.84
CA GLU A 106 -34.98 -8.42 6.91
C GLU A 106 -36.32 -7.74 6.62
N LYS A 107 -36.59 -7.32 5.38
CA LYS A 107 -37.90 -6.76 4.99
C LYS A 107 -39.05 -7.77 5.11
N GLU A 108 -38.82 -9.04 4.76
CA GLU A 108 -39.82 -10.12 4.91
C GLU A 108 -40.04 -10.49 6.39
N ALA A 109 -38.99 -10.45 7.22
CA ALA A 109 -39.08 -10.66 8.67
C ALA A 109 -39.77 -9.49 9.39
N GLU A 110 -39.48 -8.24 9.01
CA GLU A 110 -40.18 -7.03 9.47
C GLU A 110 -41.67 -7.06 9.12
N GLN A 111 -42.05 -7.59 7.95
CA GLN A 111 -43.46 -7.76 7.58
C GLN A 111 -44.19 -8.81 8.43
N LEU A 112 -43.49 -9.85 8.90
CA LEU A 112 -44.02 -10.88 9.80
C LEU A 112 -44.16 -10.37 11.24
N GLU A 113 -43.23 -9.55 11.73
CA GLU A 113 -43.35 -8.88 13.04
C GLU A 113 -44.39 -7.73 13.03
N SER A 114 -44.53 -7.03 11.90
CA SER A 114 -45.51 -5.96 11.66
C SER A 114 -46.98 -6.41 11.73
N SER A 115 -47.25 -7.68 11.40
CA SER A 115 -48.59 -8.27 11.59
C SER A 115 -48.95 -8.53 13.06
N ALA A 116 -47.99 -8.47 13.98
CA ALA A 116 -48.21 -8.63 15.41
C ALA A 116 -48.10 -7.32 16.21
N THR A 117 -47.43 -6.28 15.68
CA THR A 117 -47.39 -4.93 16.25
C THR A 117 -46.85 -3.92 15.23
N PRO A 118 -47.42 -2.70 15.07
CA PRO A 118 -47.07 -1.81 13.96
C PRO A 118 -45.79 -1.02 14.25
N GLU A 119 -44.67 -1.35 13.61
CA GLU A 119 -43.45 -0.53 13.65
C GLU A 119 -43.06 -0.04 12.24
N LYS A 120 -42.90 1.28 12.15
CA LYS A 120 -42.57 2.06 10.97
C LYS A 120 -41.08 1.92 10.64
N GLU A 121 -40.80 1.80 9.35
CA GLU A 121 -39.61 2.30 8.65
C GLU A 121 -38.88 3.40 9.46
N LYS A 122 -37.69 3.10 10.00
CA LYS A 122 -37.04 3.95 11.01
C LYS A 122 -36.40 5.20 10.41
N SER A 123 -37.24 6.12 9.92
CA SER A 123 -36.91 7.53 9.94
C SER A 123 -36.67 7.91 11.40
N LEU A 124 -35.46 8.40 11.74
CA LEU A 124 -35.18 8.81 13.12
C LEU A 124 -36.28 9.76 13.60
N THR A 125 -36.81 9.50 14.80
CA THR A 125 -37.81 10.36 15.41
C THR A 125 -37.22 11.76 15.63
N PRO A 126 -38.04 12.82 15.72
CA PRO A 126 -37.57 14.15 16.09
C PRO A 126 -36.75 14.14 17.41
N GLU A 127 -37.12 13.28 18.36
CA GLU A 127 -36.42 13.08 19.64
C GLU A 127 -35.01 12.50 19.43
N GLU A 128 -34.90 11.44 18.61
CA GLU A 128 -33.62 10.81 18.28
C GLU A 128 -32.71 11.79 17.54
N LYS A 129 -33.26 12.55 16.58
CA LYS A 129 -32.50 13.60 15.86
C LYS A 129 -31.97 14.67 16.81
N LEU A 130 -32.77 15.12 17.77
CA LEU A 130 -32.35 16.11 18.74
C LEU A 130 -31.27 15.55 19.68
N TYR A 131 -31.42 14.30 20.14
CA TYR A 131 -30.40 13.62 20.94
C TYR A 131 -29.06 13.52 20.18
N HIS A 132 -29.08 13.09 18.92
CA HIS A 132 -27.86 13.01 18.10
C HIS A 132 -27.20 14.38 17.91
N ALA A 133 -27.98 15.44 17.67
CA ALA A 133 -27.45 16.79 17.59
C ALA A 133 -26.80 17.24 18.91
N ALA A 134 -27.41 16.91 20.04
CA ALA A 134 -26.85 17.20 21.36
C ALA A 134 -25.55 16.43 21.62
N TYR A 135 -25.54 15.14 21.30
CA TYR A 135 -24.38 14.26 21.44
C TYR A 135 -23.19 14.78 20.64
N GLU A 136 -23.39 15.07 19.35
CA GLU A 136 -22.32 15.60 18.49
C GLU A 136 -21.82 16.96 18.98
N LYS A 137 -22.72 17.86 19.39
CA LYS A 137 -22.32 19.17 19.93
C LYS A 137 -21.46 19.03 21.19
N VAL A 138 -21.87 18.21 22.15
CA VAL A 138 -21.13 17.97 23.40
C VAL A 138 -19.77 17.32 23.13
N ARG A 139 -19.73 16.33 22.24
CA ARG A 139 -18.51 15.60 21.88
C ARG A 139 -17.50 16.47 21.15
N LEU A 140 -17.92 17.15 20.08
CA LEU A 140 -17.02 17.94 19.22
C LEU A 140 -16.46 19.17 19.94
N GLN A 141 -17.30 19.88 20.69
CA GLN A 141 -16.88 21.07 21.43
C GLN A 141 -16.32 20.76 22.82
N LYS A 142 -16.25 19.47 23.19
CA LYS A 142 -15.80 19.00 24.51
C LYS A 142 -16.48 19.73 25.67
N LEU A 143 -17.78 20.00 25.55
CA LEU A 143 -18.55 20.80 26.52
C LEU A 143 -18.53 20.17 27.92
N TYR A 144 -18.35 18.85 28.00
CA TYR A 144 -18.23 18.11 29.25
C TYR A 144 -17.01 18.53 30.10
N LEU A 145 -15.98 19.14 29.52
CA LEU A 145 -14.83 19.67 30.28
C LEU A 145 -15.16 20.96 31.05
N ASN A 146 -16.21 21.67 30.63
CA ASN A 146 -16.67 22.84 31.35
C ASN A 146 -17.45 22.38 32.59
N LYS A 147 -16.98 22.76 33.79
CA LYS A 147 -17.65 22.44 35.07
C LYS A 147 -19.04 23.08 35.18
N ASP A 148 -19.27 24.19 34.49
CA ASP A 148 -20.49 24.98 34.53
C ASP A 148 -21.49 24.61 33.42
N ILE A 149 -21.20 23.57 32.62
CA ILE A 149 -22.14 23.10 31.59
C ILE A 149 -23.42 22.58 32.24
N ARG A 150 -24.55 23.22 31.92
CA ARG A 150 -25.89 22.86 32.41
C ARG A 150 -26.78 22.46 31.25
N LEU A 151 -27.80 21.65 31.53
CA LEU A 151 -28.80 21.24 30.55
C LEU A 151 -29.46 22.45 29.88
N LYS A 152 -29.77 23.50 30.67
CA LYS A 152 -30.36 24.74 30.17
C LYS A 152 -29.48 25.42 29.11
N SER A 153 -28.18 25.58 29.40
CA SER A 153 -27.24 26.17 28.43
C SER A 153 -27.09 25.31 27.18
N LEU A 154 -27.12 23.97 27.29
CA LEU A 154 -27.08 23.10 26.12
C LEU A 154 -28.35 23.20 25.27
N ALA A 155 -29.52 23.30 25.91
CA ALA A 155 -30.80 23.49 25.22
C ALA A 155 -30.84 24.82 24.46
N GLU A 156 -30.35 25.90 25.07
CA GLU A 156 -30.19 27.22 24.42
C GLU A 156 -29.26 27.12 23.20
N MET A 157 -28.12 26.43 23.32
CA MET A 157 -27.19 26.19 22.19
C MET A 157 -27.81 25.38 21.05
N LEU A 158 -28.80 24.53 21.34
CA LEU A 158 -29.52 23.70 20.36
C LEU A 158 -30.84 24.34 19.92
N LYS A 159 -31.17 25.54 20.40
CA LYS A 159 -32.42 26.26 20.13
C LYS A 159 -33.67 25.42 20.44
N THR A 160 -33.64 24.72 21.58
CA THR A 160 -34.75 23.89 22.08
C THR A 160 -35.05 24.23 23.55
N ASN A 161 -36.12 23.65 24.10
CA ASN A 161 -36.43 23.82 25.52
C ASN A 161 -35.76 22.73 26.39
N HIS A 162 -35.45 23.08 27.64
CA HIS A 162 -34.71 22.19 28.54
C HIS A 162 -35.48 20.89 28.88
N THR A 163 -36.81 20.96 29.00
CA THR A 163 -37.67 19.81 29.32
C THR A 163 -37.64 18.77 28.21
N TYR A 164 -37.77 19.23 26.97
CA TYR A 164 -37.77 18.39 25.78
C TYR A 164 -36.39 17.76 25.58
N LEU A 165 -35.31 18.54 25.71
CA LEU A 165 -33.96 17.97 25.66
C LEU A 165 -33.71 16.95 26.79
N SER A 166 -34.18 17.23 28.01
CA SER A 166 -34.10 16.26 29.11
C SER A 166 -34.81 14.96 28.77
N SER A 167 -36.01 15.07 28.20
CA SER A 167 -36.82 13.92 27.79
C SER A 167 -36.11 13.13 26.71
N CYS A 168 -35.61 13.79 25.65
CA CYS A 168 -34.89 13.15 24.56
C CYS A 168 -33.63 12.42 25.06
N ILE A 169 -32.85 13.06 25.93
CA ILE A 169 -31.67 12.41 26.53
C ILE A 169 -32.10 11.20 27.36
N ASN A 170 -33.11 11.33 28.22
CA ASN A 170 -33.52 10.20 29.05
C ASN A 170 -34.05 9.03 28.21
N THR A 171 -34.81 9.30 27.16
CA THR A 171 -35.34 8.29 26.24
C THR A 171 -34.25 7.61 25.43
N CYS A 172 -33.31 8.37 24.84
CA CYS A 172 -32.30 7.81 23.94
C CYS A 172 -31.06 7.28 24.67
N TYR A 173 -30.66 7.89 25.79
CA TYR A 173 -29.51 7.47 26.60
C TYR A 173 -29.89 6.49 27.71
N GLY A 174 -31.15 6.51 28.19
CA GLY A 174 -31.61 5.70 29.31
C GLY A 174 -31.24 6.26 30.69
N ASN A 175 -30.77 7.52 30.76
CA ASN A 175 -30.36 8.14 32.01
C ASN A 175 -30.47 9.67 31.97
N ASN A 176 -30.38 10.31 33.13
CA ASN A 176 -30.48 11.77 33.22
C ASN A 176 -29.27 12.50 32.61
N TYR A 177 -29.42 13.82 32.37
CA TYR A 177 -28.37 14.67 31.80
C TYR A 177 -27.04 14.66 32.58
N ASN A 178 -27.09 14.64 33.92
CA ASN A 178 -25.89 14.69 34.73
C ASN A 178 -25.07 13.39 34.60
N GLN A 179 -25.74 12.24 34.55
CA GLN A 179 -25.12 10.97 34.18
C GLN A 179 -24.42 11.08 32.84
N TRP A 180 -25.20 11.49 31.84
CA TRP A 180 -24.77 11.53 30.45
C TRP A 180 -23.49 12.34 30.28
N ILE A 181 -23.43 13.55 30.86
CA ILE A 181 -22.22 14.38 30.86
C ILE A 181 -21.08 13.74 31.65
N ASN A 182 -21.35 13.21 32.86
CA ASN A 182 -20.30 12.59 33.66
C ASN A 182 -19.69 11.37 32.96
N ASP A 183 -20.48 10.61 32.20
CA ASP A 183 -19.99 9.47 31.46
C ASP A 183 -19.00 9.91 30.36
N PHE A 184 -19.23 11.05 29.67
CA PHE A 184 -18.21 11.65 28.81
C PHE A 184 -16.95 12.07 29.57
N ARG A 185 -17.09 12.64 30.78
CA ARG A 185 -15.94 13.04 31.61
C ARG A 185 -15.09 11.83 32.02
N ILE A 186 -15.73 10.71 32.38
CA ILE A 186 -15.01 9.47 32.70
C ILE A 186 -14.30 8.91 31.46
N ASP A 187 -14.92 8.93 30.27
CA ASP A 187 -14.25 8.48 29.05
C ASP A 187 -13.01 9.31 28.74
N TYR A 188 -13.10 10.63 28.93
CA TYR A 188 -11.95 11.53 28.80
C TYR A 188 -10.82 11.21 29.78
N LEU A 189 -11.17 10.81 31.00
CA LEU A 189 -10.23 10.44 32.06
C LEU A 189 -9.57 9.09 31.83
N LEU A 190 -10.31 8.09 31.33
CA LEU A 190 -9.76 6.77 31.05
C LEU A 190 -8.59 6.84 30.07
N GLY A 191 -8.64 7.75 29.08
CA GLY A 191 -7.51 8.01 28.18
C GLY A 191 -6.31 8.73 28.79
N ARG A 192 -6.41 9.22 30.04
CA ARG A 192 -5.38 10.04 30.73
C ARG A 192 -4.98 9.53 32.10
N ILE A 193 -5.62 8.46 32.57
CA ILE A 193 -5.44 7.96 33.95
C ILE A 193 -3.98 7.53 34.22
N HIS A 194 -3.23 7.13 33.19
CA HIS A 194 -1.80 6.78 33.28
C HIS A 194 -0.82 7.95 33.01
N SER A 195 -1.30 9.18 32.96
CA SER A 195 -0.45 10.37 32.72
C SER A 195 0.55 10.66 33.84
N GLY A 196 0.40 10.06 35.02
CA GLY A 196 1.22 10.34 36.20
C GLY A 196 0.79 11.57 37.00
N LYS A 197 -0.23 12.31 36.53
CA LYS A 197 -0.86 13.40 37.29
C LYS A 197 -1.64 12.85 38.49
N LYS A 198 -1.84 13.69 39.52
CA LYS A 198 -2.71 13.33 40.65
C LYS A 198 -4.15 13.17 40.14
N LEU A 199 -4.88 12.21 40.72
CA LEU A 199 -6.27 11.96 40.38
C LEU A 199 -7.19 13.16 40.64
N SER A 200 -6.86 14.00 41.62
CA SER A 200 -7.54 15.27 41.89
C SER A 200 -7.48 16.21 40.69
N ASP A 201 -6.27 16.37 40.14
CA ASP A 201 -5.97 17.33 39.08
C ASP A 201 -6.62 16.85 37.77
N LEU A 202 -6.57 15.54 37.51
CA LEU A 202 -7.28 14.92 36.40
C LEU A 202 -8.79 15.14 36.51
N ALA A 203 -9.37 14.93 37.70
CA ALA A 203 -10.80 15.15 37.91
C ALA A 203 -11.22 16.60 37.65
N GLU A 204 -10.41 17.56 38.09
CA GLU A 204 -10.62 18.99 37.84
C GLU A 204 -10.53 19.31 36.33
N GLU A 205 -9.51 18.79 35.63
CA GLU A 205 -9.36 18.94 34.17
C GLU A 205 -10.53 18.36 33.38
N ALA A 206 -11.14 17.28 33.90
CA ALA A 206 -12.32 16.65 33.29
C ALA A 206 -13.63 17.39 33.64
N GLY A 207 -13.58 18.46 34.43
CA GLY A 207 -14.74 19.29 34.78
C GLY A 207 -15.56 18.76 35.96
N PHE A 208 -15.03 17.84 36.78
CA PHE A 208 -15.73 17.42 38.00
C PHE A 208 -15.67 18.51 39.08
N ALA A 209 -16.81 18.75 39.75
CA ALA A 209 -16.90 19.72 40.84
C ALA A 209 -16.21 19.26 42.13
N SER A 210 -16.03 17.95 42.31
CA SER A 210 -15.29 17.39 43.45
C SER A 210 -14.70 16.02 43.10
N THR A 211 -13.63 15.65 43.83
CA THR A 211 -13.00 14.35 43.71
C THR A 211 -13.96 13.21 44.09
N ASP A 212 -14.82 13.39 45.09
CA ASP A 212 -15.84 12.39 45.46
C ASP A 212 -16.83 12.11 44.33
N ALA A 213 -17.26 13.17 43.62
CA ALA A 213 -18.13 13.01 42.46
C ALA A 213 -17.43 12.21 41.36
N PHE A 214 -16.14 12.49 41.10
CA PHE A 214 -15.34 11.71 40.18
C PHE A 214 -15.27 10.24 40.59
N TYR A 215 -14.87 9.91 41.82
CA TYR A 215 -14.73 8.52 42.29
C TYR A 215 -16.03 7.75 42.16
N ARG A 216 -17.17 8.35 42.55
CA ARG A 216 -18.49 7.72 42.44
C ARG A 216 -18.88 7.42 40.99
N ASN A 217 -18.71 8.40 40.09
CA ASN A 217 -19.04 8.23 38.68
C ASN A 217 -18.10 7.25 37.98
N PHE A 218 -16.81 7.27 38.32
CA PHE A 218 -15.81 6.35 37.79
C PHE A 218 -16.11 4.91 38.18
N LYS A 219 -16.40 4.65 39.47
CA LYS A 219 -16.79 3.32 39.95
C LYS A 219 -18.08 2.83 39.32
N ARG A 220 -19.09 3.69 39.19
CA ARG A 220 -20.34 3.33 38.51
C ARG A 220 -20.11 2.88 37.07
N LYS A 221 -19.29 3.63 36.30
CA LYS A 221 -19.09 3.35 34.88
C LYS A 221 -18.14 2.18 34.62
N THR A 222 -17.08 2.04 35.41
CA THR A 222 -16.02 1.04 35.17
C THR A 222 -16.14 -0.20 36.05
N GLY A 223 -16.97 -0.17 37.09
CA GLY A 223 -17.05 -1.20 38.13
C GLY A 223 -15.95 -1.10 39.20
N LEU A 224 -14.90 -0.30 38.97
CA LEU A 224 -13.70 -0.22 39.83
C LEU A 224 -13.49 1.21 40.33
N THR A 225 -12.88 1.38 41.50
CA THR A 225 -12.36 2.70 41.90
C THR A 225 -11.16 3.08 41.01
N PRO A 226 -10.84 4.38 40.85
CA PRO A 226 -9.68 4.82 40.07
C PRO A 226 -8.37 4.14 40.49
N ASN A 227 -8.15 3.95 41.79
CA ASN A 227 -6.97 3.28 42.33
C ASN A 227 -6.94 1.77 42.00
N GLU A 228 -8.09 1.09 42.08
CA GLU A 228 -8.20 -0.32 41.67
C GLU A 228 -7.96 -0.48 40.16
N TYR A 229 -8.50 0.45 39.36
CA TYR A 229 -8.30 0.47 37.92
C TYR A 229 -6.81 0.62 37.56
N LEU A 230 -6.09 1.54 38.21
CA LEU A 230 -4.65 1.71 38.03
C LEU A 230 -3.83 0.47 38.43
N LYS A 231 -4.26 -0.26 39.47
CA LYS A 231 -3.60 -1.51 39.89
C LYS A 231 -3.82 -2.65 38.90
N GLN A 232 -5.03 -2.79 38.37
CA GLN A 232 -5.36 -3.86 37.40
C GLN A 232 -4.81 -3.56 36.00
N HIS A 233 -4.65 -2.29 35.67
CA HIS A 233 -4.09 -1.83 34.40
C HIS A 233 -2.81 -1.02 34.67
N PRO A 234 -1.68 -1.66 35.02
CA PRO A 234 -0.44 -0.93 35.22
C PRO A 234 0.03 -0.29 33.92
N LYS A 235 0.66 0.90 34.02
CA LYS A 235 1.30 1.57 32.87
C LYS A 235 2.36 0.61 32.32
N LYS A 236 2.27 0.21 31.05
CA LYS A 236 3.36 -0.52 30.39
C LYS A 236 4.61 0.37 30.45
N GLN A 237 5.53 0.05 31.34
CA GLN A 237 6.83 0.71 31.37
C GLN A 237 7.55 0.35 30.07
N ASN A 238 7.84 1.35 29.25
CA ASN A 238 8.74 1.19 28.13
C ASN A 238 10.16 1.16 28.72
N PRO A 239 11.04 0.19 28.40
CA PRO A 239 12.34 0.02 29.07
C PRO A 239 13.37 1.15 28.92
N GLU A 240 13.04 2.27 28.27
CA GLU A 240 14.03 3.33 27.95
C GLU A 240 14.19 4.41 29.03
N GLU A 241 13.39 4.42 30.10
CA GLU A 241 13.46 5.46 31.15
C GLU A 241 14.22 5.02 32.44
N THR A 242 14.85 3.84 32.48
CA THR A 242 15.57 3.36 33.68
C THR A 242 17.05 3.77 33.73
N VAL A 243 17.56 4.56 32.78
CA VAL A 243 18.95 5.06 32.81
C VAL A 243 18.98 6.53 33.21
N LEU A 244 18.54 6.84 34.44
CA LEU A 244 19.01 8.02 35.19
C LEU A 244 18.51 7.98 36.65
N CYS A 245 19.06 7.07 37.46
CA CYS A 245 19.14 7.20 38.93
C CYS A 245 20.38 6.41 39.38
#